data_AF-A0A4R5XLT2-F1
#
_entry.id   AF-A0A4R5XLT2-F1
#
_cell.length_a   1.000
_cell.length_b   1.000
_cell.length_c   1.000
_cell.angle_alpha   90.00
_cell.angle_beta   90.00
_cell.angle_gamma   90.00
#
_symmetry.space_group_name_H-M   'P 1'
#
loop_
_entity.id
_entity.type
_entity.pdbx_description
1 polymer ?
#
loop_
_entity_poly.entity_id
_entity_poly.type
_entity_poly.pdbx_seq_one_letter_code
_entity_poly.pdbx_strand_id
1 'polypeptide(L)'
;MIRISKRFQEAAQRILDGDESKVAAAALEGVLLDEYLGEEDMENLLFALSLYAPGDGPEYFDGPQLRRTLQETLSNVHFPRPEEQP
;
A
#
# COMPACT_ATOMS: atom_id res chain seq x y z
N MET A 1 -4.17 -15.91 6.45
CA MET A 1 -3.59 -14.82 7.26
C MET A 1 -2.30 -14.41 6.56
N ILE A 2 -2.30 -13.25 5.91
CA ILE A 2 -1.23 -12.80 5.02
C ILE A 2 -0.04 -12.29 5.85
N ARG A 3 1.18 -12.74 5.52
CA ARG A 3 2.41 -12.24 6.14
C ARG A 3 2.95 -11.07 5.33
N ILE A 4 3.16 -9.94 5.99
CA ILE A 4 3.73 -8.75 5.37
C ILE A 4 5.24 -8.89 5.19
N SER A 5 5.73 -8.66 3.97
CA SER A 5 7.15 -8.65 3.64
C SER A 5 7.79 -7.32 4.04
N LYS A 6 9.11 -7.34 4.21
CA LYS A 6 9.87 -6.11 4.48
C LYS A 6 9.75 -5.10 3.33
N ARG A 7 9.73 -5.57 2.07
CA ARG A 7 9.56 -4.73 0.88
C ARG A 7 8.23 -4.00 0.91
N PHE A 8 7.15 -4.72 1.25
CA PHE A 8 5.83 -4.13 1.38
C PHE A 8 5.81 -3.09 2.49
N GLN A 9 6.36 -3.42 3.66
CA GLN A 9 6.41 -2.51 4.80
C GLN A 9 7.16 -1.22 4.47
N GLU A 10 8.32 -1.31 3.81
CA GLU A 10 9.12 -0.14 3.41
C GLU A 10 8.38 0.74 2.39
N ALA A 11 7.73 0.15 1.39
CA ALA A 11 6.95 0.90 0.40
C ALA A 11 5.71 1.56 1.02
N ALA A 12 4.99 0.84 1.89
CA ALA A 12 3.83 1.35 2.62
C ALA A 12 4.23 2.50 3.56
N GLN A 13 5.35 2.39 4.27
CA GLN A 13 5.79 3.41 5.21
C GLN A 13 6.04 4.75 4.54
N ARG A 14 6.57 4.77 3.30
CA ARG A 14 6.77 6.01 2.55
C ARG A 14 5.46 6.77 2.32
N ILE A 15 4.41 6.06 1.90
CA ILE A 15 3.07 6.65 1.73
C ILE A 15 2.53 7.15 3.08
N LEU A 16 2.70 6.39 4.15
CA LEU A 16 2.26 6.77 5.50
C LEU A 16 2.99 8.01 6.04
N ASP A 17 4.28 8.16 5.72
CA ASP A 17 5.09 9.34 6.06
C ASP A 17 4.72 10.58 5.21
N GLY A 18 3.81 10.43 4.24
CA GLY A 18 3.27 11.52 3.41
C GLY A 18 3.96 11.69 2.06
N ASP A 19 4.73 10.70 1.59
CA ASP A 19 5.24 10.68 0.21
C ASP A 19 4.08 10.36 -0.75
N GLU A 20 3.35 11.39 -1.17
CA GLU A 20 2.21 11.30 -2.10
C GLU A 20 2.66 11.33 -3.58
N SER A 21 3.93 10.98 -3.84
CA SER A 21 4.44 10.95 -5.21
C SER A 21 3.94 9.74 -5.99
N LYS A 22 3.79 9.90 -7.31
CA LYS A 22 3.53 8.78 -8.24
C LYS A 22 4.60 7.68 -8.13
N VAL A 23 5.83 8.05 -7.75
CA VAL A 23 6.95 7.12 -7.57
C VAL A 23 6.74 6.23 -6.34
N ALA A 24 6.29 6.80 -5.22
CA ALA A 24 6.01 6.00 -4.03
C ALA A 24 4.81 5.06 -4.23
N ALA A 25 3.75 5.55 -4.90
CA ALA A 25 2.59 4.75 -5.26
C ALA A 25 2.97 3.58 -6.19
N ALA A 26 3.73 3.85 -7.25
CA ALA A 26 4.21 2.81 -8.18
C ALA A 26 5.12 1.78 -7.49
N ALA A 27 5.92 2.19 -6.50
CA ALA A 27 6.75 1.27 -5.73
C ALA A 27 5.90 0.31 -4.89
N LEU A 28 4.83 0.81 -4.26
CA LEU A 28 3.90 -0.02 -3.49
C LEU A 28 3.09 -0.95 -4.42
N GLU A 29 2.61 -0.43 -5.55
CA GLU A 29 1.90 -1.21 -6.58
C GLU A 29 2.76 -2.36 -7.10
N GLY A 30 4.04 -2.10 -7.39
CA GLY A 30 4.98 -3.14 -7.84
C GLY A 30 5.13 -4.27 -6.83
N VAL A 31 5.20 -3.97 -5.52
CA VAL A 31 5.26 -5.01 -4.49
C VAL A 31 3.97 -5.82 -4.40
N LEU A 32 2.81 -5.17 -4.53
CA LEU A 32 1.51 -5.84 -4.55
C LEU A 32 1.39 -6.82 -5.71
N LEU A 33 1.79 -6.41 -6.91
CA LEU A 33 1.78 -7.26 -8.10
C LEU A 33 2.79 -8.40 -8.02
N ASP A 34 3.96 -8.17 -7.44
CA ASP A 34 5.01 -9.18 -7.29
C ASP A 34 4.65 -10.26 -6.25
N GLU A 35 4.10 -9.86 -5.10
CA GLU A 35 4.06 -10.70 -3.90
C GLU A 35 2.65 -11.06 -3.44
N TYR A 36 1.63 -10.32 -3.86
CA TYR A 36 0.27 -10.40 -3.33
C TYR A 36 -0.81 -10.44 -4.41
N LEU A 37 -0.45 -10.82 -5.64
CA LEU A 37 -1.40 -10.92 -6.74
C LEU A 37 -2.44 -12.02 -6.47
N GLY A 38 -3.73 -11.64 -6.46
CA GLY A 38 -4.85 -12.55 -6.18
C GLY A 38 -5.18 -12.71 -4.69
N GLU A 39 -4.51 -11.98 -3.80
CA GLU A 39 -4.88 -11.91 -2.38
C GLU A 39 -6.02 -10.90 -2.19
N GLU A 40 -7.23 -11.37 -1.86
CA GLU A 40 -8.45 -10.54 -1.75
C GLU A 40 -8.27 -9.34 -0.80
N ASP A 41 -7.57 -9.53 0.31
CA ASP A 41 -7.31 -8.47 1.29
C ASP A 41 -6.44 -7.33 0.72
N MET A 42 -5.67 -7.61 -0.33
CA MET A 42 -4.72 -6.70 -0.99
C MET A 42 -5.27 -6.10 -2.28
N GLU A 43 -6.27 -6.72 -2.90
CA GLU A 43 -6.89 -6.25 -4.14
C GLU A 43 -7.51 -4.85 -4.00
N ASN A 44 -8.11 -4.54 -2.85
CA ASN A 44 -8.66 -3.20 -2.59
C ASN A 44 -7.58 -2.12 -2.62
N LEU A 45 -6.38 -2.42 -2.09
CA LEU A 45 -5.26 -1.49 -2.12
C LEU A 45 -4.67 -1.36 -3.53
N LEU A 46 -4.56 -2.46 -4.26
CA LEU A 46 -4.13 -2.45 -5.65
C LEU A 46 -5.10 -1.65 -6.53
N PHE A 47 -6.40 -1.80 -6.31
CA PHE A 47 -7.43 -1.03 -6.99
C PHE A 47 -7.31 0.47 -6.67
N ALA A 48 -7.14 0.83 -5.40
CA ALA A 48 -6.93 2.22 -5.00
C ALA A 48 -5.69 2.85 -5.66
N LEU A 49 -4.59 2.10 -5.77
CA LEU A 49 -3.37 2.54 -6.46
C LEU A 49 -3.59 2.74 -7.96
N SER A 50 -4.40 1.89 -8.61
CA SER A 50 -4.73 2.04 -10.04
C SER A 50 -5.53 3.32 -10.34
N LEU A 51 -6.26 3.84 -9.34
CA LEU A 51 -7.04 5.08 -9.41
C LEU A 51 -6.27 6.30 -8.91
N TYR A 52 -5.07 6.10 -8.37
CA TYR A 52 -4.30 7.15 -7.71
C TYR A 52 -3.69 8.12 -8.71
N ALA A 53 -4.19 9.37 -8.71
CA ALA A 53 -3.71 10.44 -9.58
C ALA A 53 -3.36 11.69 -8.75
N PRO A 54 -2.17 11.73 -8.13
CA PRO A 54 -1.77 12.86 -7.30
C PRO A 54 -1.58 14.11 -8.15
N GLY A 55 -2.20 15.22 -7.72
CA GLY A 55 -2.10 16.53 -8.36
C GLY A 55 -3.11 16.83 -9.47
N ASP A 56 -3.97 15.88 -9.84
CA ASP A 56 -4.94 16.02 -10.94
C ASP A 56 -6.32 16.59 -10.52
N GLY A 57 -6.45 17.10 -9.29
CA GLY A 57 -7.64 17.84 -8.83
C GLY A 57 -8.71 16.97 -8.13
N PRO A 58 -9.88 17.56 -7.81
CA PRO A 58 -10.83 17.05 -6.80
C PRO A 58 -11.65 15.80 -7.21
N GLU A 59 -11.47 15.29 -8.42
CA GLU A 59 -12.24 14.16 -8.96
C GLU A 59 -11.49 12.81 -8.92
N TYR A 60 -10.25 12.80 -8.41
CA TYR A 60 -9.38 11.62 -8.38
C TYR A 60 -9.06 11.12 -6.97
N PHE A 61 -8.66 9.86 -6.88
CA PHE A 61 -8.20 9.24 -5.64
C PHE A 61 -6.91 9.93 -5.19
N ASP A 62 -6.99 10.70 -4.10
CA ASP A 62 -5.92 11.58 -3.62
C ASP A 62 -5.08 10.93 -2.49
N GLY A 63 -4.00 11.61 -2.08
CA GLY A 63 -3.07 11.09 -1.08
C GLY A 63 -3.69 10.74 0.27
N PRO A 64 -4.60 11.56 0.82
CA PRO A 64 -5.37 11.20 2.01
C PRO A 64 -6.20 9.93 1.85
N GLN A 65 -6.90 9.74 0.73
CA GLN A 65 -7.67 8.52 0.48
C GLN A 65 -6.76 7.29 0.37
N LEU A 66 -5.64 7.39 -0.35
CA LEU A 66 -4.66 6.31 -0.47
C LEU A 66 -4.11 5.89 0.90
N ARG A 67 -3.73 6.86 1.74
CA ARG A 67 -3.26 6.58 3.11
C ARG A 67 -4.31 5.87 3.95
N ARG A 68 -5.58 6.27 3.84
CA ARG A 68 -6.67 5.62 4.57
C ARG A 68 -6.86 4.17 4.12
N THR A 69 -6.95 3.91 2.82
CA THR A 69 -7.07 2.54 2.30
C THR A 69 -5.88 1.69 2.72
N LEU A 70 -4.67 2.24 2.67
CA LEU A 70 -3.48 1.55 3.15
C LEU A 70 -3.57 1.20 4.64
N GLN A 71 -4.02 2.12 5.50
CA GLN A 71 -4.21 1.85 6.93
C GLN A 71 -5.28 0.78 7.19
N GLU A 72 -6.38 0.78 6.43
CA GLU A 72 -7.45 -0.22 6.53
C GLU A 72 -6.92 -1.60 6.11
N THR A 73 -6.22 -1.69 4.97
CA THR A 73 -5.55 -2.92 4.53
C THR A 73 -4.56 -3.43 5.58
N LEU A 74 -3.74 -2.53 6.14
CA LEU A 74 -2.77 -2.86 7.17
C LEU A 74 -3.39 -3.33 8.50
N SER A 75 -4.62 -2.92 8.79
CA SER A 75 -5.35 -3.36 9.99
C SER A 75 -5.96 -4.76 9.82
N ASN A 76 -6.19 -5.19 8.58
CA ASN A 76 -6.76 -6.50 8.25
C ASN A 76 -5.67 -7.59 8.08
N VAL A 77 -4.41 -7.19 7.93
CA VAL A 77 -3.26 -8.08 7.71
C VAL A 77 -2.32 -8.04 8.91
N HIS A 78 -1.74 -9.19 9.28
CA HIS A 78 -0.89 -9.25 10.46
C HIS A 78 0.55 -8.90 10.11
N PHE A 79 1.10 -7.88 10.75
CA PHE A 79 2.54 -7.63 10.68
C PHE A 79 3.29 -8.69 11.48
N PRO A 80 4.36 -9.30 10.93
CA PRO A 80 5.30 -10.02 11.76
C PRO A 80 5.99 -9.03 12.70
N ARG A 81 6.13 -9.39 13.97
CA ARG A 81 6.85 -8.55 14.94
C ARG A 81 8.33 -8.51 14.50
N PRO A 82 9.03 -7.35 14.58
CA PRO A 82 10.41 -7.21 14.09
C PRO A 82 11.43 -8.22 14.66
N GLU A 83 11.06 -8.94 15.72
CA GLU A 83 11.90 -9.87 16.48
C GLU A 83 11.86 -11.32 15.94
N GLU A 84 11.10 -11.61 14.87
CA GLU A 84 10.92 -12.98 14.33
C GLU A 84 11.59 -13.20 12.95
N GLN A 85 12.74 -12.57 12.69
CA GLN A 85 13.58 -12.89 11.52
C GLN A 85 14.80 -13.74 11.95
N PRO A 86 14.98 -14.95 11.40
CA PRO A 86 16.18 -15.77 11.65
C PRO A 86 17.44 -15.21 10.96
#